data_AF-V9EZA4-F1
#
_entry.id   AF-V9EZA4-F1
#
_cell.length_a   1.000
_cell.length_b   1.000
_cell.length_c   1.000
_cell.angle_alpha   90.00
_cell.angle_beta   90.00
_cell.angle_gamma   90.00
#
_symmetry.space_group_name_H-M   'P 1'
#
loop_
_entity.id
_entity.type
_entity.pdbx_description
1 polymer ?
#
loop_
_entity_poly.entity_id
_entity_poly.type
_entity_poly.pdbx_seq_one_letter_code
_entity_poly.pdbx_strand_id
1 'polypeptide(L)'
;MEAAGHRWGFLAPWCVILKGRISFKWPRREEEVWDVKKRRLEVELPTRQDAQDGSRDFFYLSEKDFLKALQKFREALALLAAVAHVDQTAWRYLLQFHCSVDLGEEGEEGREENIPARFYLIIEERNKRKIHKFECLETVEKDLVHFCGVHQRLHPSREYLRDLEKIAALDPKLKPGKPTADIAIPVRLMLPRAVMTKCVKVLVDVHKADKKIRSEWENYDPSKEKQELGTKSLRCTFVLQPMAADFGEDEATSEMIQTMRALTTDGMSFSLAASWLLLENKLRGTERAKRKAFGELMGSFFNGTPRSREPLIPSYDLPMKDQPLQLGAVHLLCVSVLHPRDFEAMFSAIVATQTTTKLSIRMQIMPVEAPVYGHWWKWLAYGVFSKRARLNSSVESLALASIGSMTVEDIDIFNAVLASDHPEEHIYRTSRGEIDERDATLKAGARIRWELDDRGQPQQGSRAVILDLPVTSVRTFSDDGKSQWLDAVVPGYGRCQVQRKDLIFSQSRAVNASPNGLQELKIAFDKDEMSESDGLPRFLAAVGGSLKHLTLEGPMEELDPAGYILGH
;
A
#
# COMPACT_ATOMS: atom_id res chain seq x y z
N MET A 1 -19.17 31.97 10.83
CA MET A 1 -18.58 31.91 9.48
C MET A 1 -18.07 33.26 8.98
N GLU A 2 -18.85 34.35 9.04
CA GLU A 2 -18.40 35.69 8.59
C GLU A 2 -17.15 36.22 9.30
N ALA A 3 -16.97 35.93 10.59
CA ALA A 3 -15.78 36.31 11.35
C ALA A 3 -14.49 35.62 10.86
N ALA A 4 -14.59 34.38 10.34
CA ALA A 4 -13.45 33.68 9.75
C ALA A 4 -13.05 34.28 8.40
N GLY A 5 -14.03 34.68 7.58
CA GLY A 5 -13.79 35.38 6.31
C GLY A 5 -13.06 36.71 6.46
N HIS A 6 -13.39 37.49 7.50
CA HIS A 6 -12.70 38.77 7.77
C HIS A 6 -11.29 38.58 8.33
N ARG A 7 -11.09 37.60 9.22
CA ARG A 7 -9.78 37.35 9.87
C ARG A 7 -8.75 36.73 8.92
N TRP A 8 -9.18 35.84 8.03
CA TRP A 8 -8.29 35.05 7.16
C TRP A 8 -8.33 35.48 5.68
N GLY A 9 -9.06 36.56 5.35
CA GLY A 9 -9.25 37.03 3.98
C GLY A 9 -7.97 37.38 3.21
N PHE A 10 -6.86 37.66 3.91
CA PHE A 10 -5.55 37.87 3.27
C PHE A 10 -5.00 36.61 2.57
N LEU A 11 -5.55 35.43 2.86
CA LEU A 11 -5.21 34.17 2.19
C LEU A 11 -6.00 33.92 0.90
N ALA A 12 -7.02 34.73 0.60
CA ALA A 12 -7.84 34.55 -0.61
C ALA A 12 -7.01 34.50 -1.91
N PRO A 13 -5.98 35.34 -2.14
CA PRO A 13 -5.13 35.23 -3.33
C PRO A 13 -4.37 33.91 -3.44
N TRP A 14 -4.00 33.30 -2.31
CA TRP A 14 -3.35 31.99 -2.26
C TRP A 14 -4.33 30.86 -2.56
N CYS A 15 -5.57 30.95 -2.05
CA CYS A 15 -6.62 29.98 -2.36
C CYS A 15 -6.97 29.92 -3.85
N VAL A 16 -6.92 31.06 -4.56
CA VAL A 16 -7.15 31.09 -6.02
C VAL A 16 -6.16 30.21 -6.78
N ILE A 17 -4.91 30.08 -6.32
CA ILE A 17 -3.89 29.23 -6.93
C ILE A 17 -4.26 27.75 -6.85
N LEU A 18 -4.92 27.37 -5.75
CA LEU A 18 -5.31 25.99 -5.46
C LEU A 18 -6.71 25.64 -5.96
N LYS A 19 -7.51 26.66 -6.31
CA LYS A 19 -8.89 26.49 -6.75
C LYS A 19 -8.98 25.53 -7.93
N GLY A 20 -9.85 24.53 -7.79
CA GLY A 20 -10.03 23.47 -8.79
C GLY A 20 -8.87 22.47 -8.87
N ARG A 21 -7.80 22.58 -8.07
CA ARG A 21 -6.68 21.63 -7.99
C ARG A 21 -6.66 20.82 -6.70
N ILE A 22 -7.35 21.29 -5.67
CA ILE A 22 -7.57 20.55 -4.44
C ILE A 22 -9.00 19.99 -4.42
N SER A 23 -9.15 18.75 -3.99
CA SER A 23 -10.45 18.09 -3.86
C SER A 23 -10.48 17.18 -2.64
N PHE A 24 -11.63 17.09 -1.97
CA PHE A 24 -11.82 16.23 -0.81
C PHE A 24 -12.70 15.06 -1.20
N LYS A 25 -12.06 13.95 -1.54
CA LYS A 25 -12.70 12.84 -2.25
C LYS A 25 -12.73 11.58 -1.40
N TRP A 26 -13.79 10.81 -1.60
CA TRP A 26 -13.80 9.40 -1.27
C TRP A 26 -12.76 8.68 -2.13
N PRO A 27 -11.88 7.87 -1.54
CA PRO A 27 -10.95 7.03 -2.28
C PRO A 27 -11.72 6.13 -3.25
N ARG A 28 -11.40 6.18 -4.55
CA ARG A 28 -12.13 5.45 -5.61
C ARG A 28 -11.98 3.92 -5.54
N ARG A 29 -10.99 3.40 -4.82
CA ARG A 29 -10.55 1.99 -4.86
C ARG A 29 -10.16 1.40 -3.48
N GLU A 30 -10.69 1.97 -2.38
CA GLU A 30 -10.62 1.35 -1.03
C GLU A 30 -9.23 1.27 -0.35
N GLU A 31 -8.37 2.27 -0.53
CA GLU A 31 -7.63 2.74 0.66
C GLU A 31 -8.70 3.39 1.54
N GLU A 32 -9.29 2.81 2.58
CA GLU A 32 -8.85 1.75 3.45
C GLU A 32 -10.04 0.82 3.73
N VAL A 33 -9.89 -0.48 3.50
CA VAL A 33 -10.82 -1.49 4.04
C VAL A 33 -10.80 -1.49 5.60
N TRP A 34 -9.88 -0.74 6.20
CA TRP A 34 -9.49 -0.79 7.60
C TRP A 34 -9.73 0.45 8.42
N ASP A 35 -9.43 1.61 7.84
CA ASP A 35 -9.72 2.87 8.48
C ASP A 35 -11.16 3.25 8.15
N VAL A 36 -11.81 3.90 9.12
CA VAL A 36 -13.12 4.52 8.93
C VAL A 36 -13.07 5.27 7.60
N LYS A 37 -14.05 5.02 6.71
CA LYS A 37 -14.21 5.75 5.45
C LYS A 37 -13.96 7.24 5.74
N LYS A 38 -12.78 7.74 5.39
CA LYS A 38 -12.43 9.16 5.46
C LYS A 38 -12.10 9.63 4.06
N ARG A 39 -12.64 10.81 3.74
CA ARG A 39 -12.26 11.51 2.52
C ARG A 39 -10.80 11.97 2.70
N ARG A 40 -10.10 12.14 1.59
CA ARG A 40 -8.73 12.62 1.57
C ARG A 40 -8.59 13.84 0.68
N LEU A 41 -7.61 14.68 1.00
CA LEU A 41 -7.28 15.84 0.19
C LEU A 41 -6.36 15.40 -0.95
N GLU A 42 -6.94 15.27 -2.14
CA GLU A 42 -6.22 15.05 -3.39
C GLU A 42 -5.85 16.39 -4.01
N VAL A 43 -4.59 16.52 -4.43
CA VAL A 43 -4.02 17.75 -4.96
C VAL A 43 -3.37 17.45 -6.31
N GLU A 44 -3.93 18.00 -7.37
CA GLU A 44 -3.40 17.91 -8.73
C GLU A 44 -2.28 18.93 -8.94
N LEU A 45 -1.05 18.44 -9.11
CA LEU A 45 0.12 19.29 -9.28
C LEU A 45 0.07 20.08 -10.60
N PRO A 46 0.59 21.32 -10.62
CA PRO A 46 0.73 22.05 -11.87
C PRO A 46 1.68 21.31 -12.81
N THR A 47 1.30 21.20 -14.08
CA THR A 47 2.15 20.64 -15.14
C THR A 47 2.74 21.75 -16.00
N ARG A 48 3.79 21.45 -16.78
CA ARG A 48 4.37 22.39 -17.75
C ARG A 48 3.37 22.86 -18.83
N GLN A 49 2.21 22.20 -18.94
CA GLN A 49 1.14 22.50 -19.91
C GLN A 49 -0.02 23.31 -19.31
N ASP A 50 0.08 23.75 -18.05
CA ASP A 50 -1.03 24.39 -17.33
C ASP A 50 -1.07 25.92 -17.47
N ALA A 51 -0.60 26.49 -18.59
CA ALA A 51 -0.42 27.95 -18.69
C ALA A 51 -1.72 28.76 -18.54
N GLN A 52 -1.53 30.02 -18.12
CA GLN A 52 -2.56 30.97 -17.68
C GLN A 52 -3.74 31.13 -18.63
N ASP A 53 -4.92 31.33 -18.03
CA ASP A 53 -6.17 31.71 -18.68
C ASP A 53 -5.96 32.86 -19.70
N GLY A 54 -6.34 32.61 -20.96
CA GLY A 54 -6.47 33.64 -22.00
C GLY A 54 -5.56 33.52 -23.22
N SER A 55 -4.59 32.59 -23.23
CA SER A 55 -3.67 32.37 -24.36
C SER A 55 -4.01 31.08 -25.11
N ARG A 56 -3.95 31.10 -26.46
CA ARG A 56 -4.09 29.89 -27.31
C ARG A 56 -2.92 28.91 -27.14
N ASP A 57 -1.83 29.34 -26.50
CA ASP A 57 -0.66 28.53 -26.18
C ASP A 57 -0.66 28.20 -24.67
N PHE A 58 -0.93 26.92 -24.37
CA PHE A 58 -1.07 26.36 -23.02
C PHE A 58 0.28 25.87 -22.46
N PHE A 59 1.35 26.68 -22.46
CA PHE A 59 2.66 26.25 -21.92
C PHE A 59 3.37 27.33 -21.11
N TYR A 60 4.08 26.92 -20.05
CA TYR A 60 5.01 27.83 -19.38
C TYR A 60 6.12 28.22 -20.37
N LEU A 61 6.40 29.51 -20.48
CA LEU A 61 7.37 30.06 -21.44
C LEU A 61 8.82 29.62 -21.14
N SER A 62 9.10 29.23 -19.90
CA SER A 62 10.40 28.68 -19.51
C SER A 62 10.27 27.74 -18.32
N GLU A 63 11.26 26.86 -18.16
CA GLU A 63 11.41 26.00 -16.98
C GLU A 63 11.50 26.82 -15.68
N LYS A 64 12.11 28.02 -15.74
CA LYS A 64 12.21 28.92 -14.60
C LYS A 64 10.83 29.45 -14.17
N ASP A 65 9.95 29.73 -15.13
CA ASP A 65 8.60 30.21 -14.84
C ASP A 65 7.72 29.10 -14.26
N PHE A 66 7.86 27.87 -14.79
CA PHE A 66 7.22 26.69 -14.21
C PHE A 66 7.65 26.46 -12.77
N LEU A 67 8.96 26.43 -12.48
CA LEU A 67 9.46 26.20 -11.11
C LEU A 67 8.99 27.28 -10.13
N LYS A 68 8.90 28.55 -10.57
CA LYS A 68 8.31 29.62 -9.76
C LYS A 68 6.83 29.39 -9.48
N ALA A 69 6.06 28.93 -10.47
CA ALA A 69 4.65 28.61 -10.27
C ALA A 69 4.46 27.39 -9.36
N LEU A 70 5.28 26.36 -9.51
CA LEU A 70 5.31 25.19 -8.61
C LEU A 70 5.67 25.59 -7.18
N GLN A 71 6.66 26.48 -7.00
CA GLN A 71 6.99 27.07 -5.70
C GLN A 71 5.79 27.81 -5.10
N LYS A 72 5.13 28.69 -5.88
CA LYS A 72 3.99 29.46 -5.39
C LYS A 72 2.81 28.54 -5.02
N PHE A 73 2.61 27.46 -5.77
CA PHE A 73 1.64 26.41 -5.48
C PHE A 73 1.96 25.69 -4.16
N ARG A 74 3.22 25.26 -3.96
CA ARG A 74 3.70 24.67 -2.71
C ARG A 74 3.49 25.60 -1.52
N GLU A 75 3.83 26.87 -1.66
CA GLU A 75 3.68 27.89 -0.61
C GLU A 75 2.20 28.13 -0.25
N ALA A 76 1.29 28.14 -1.24
CA ALA A 76 -0.15 28.23 -1.01
C ALA A 76 -0.64 27.06 -0.13
N LEU A 77 -0.23 25.83 -0.44
CA LEU A 77 -0.56 24.64 0.37
C LEU A 77 0.03 24.74 1.78
N ALA A 78 1.25 25.26 1.92
CA ALA A 78 1.91 25.41 3.21
C ALA A 78 1.18 26.40 4.12
N LEU A 79 0.70 27.52 3.59
CA LEU A 79 -0.10 28.49 4.36
C LEU A 79 -1.41 27.87 4.81
N LEU A 80 -2.10 27.15 3.93
CA LEU A 80 -3.33 26.45 4.26
C LEU A 80 -3.13 25.38 5.34
N ALA A 81 -2.06 24.60 5.26
CA ALA A 81 -1.70 23.64 6.31
C ALA A 81 -1.35 24.32 7.64
N ALA A 82 -0.70 25.49 7.60
CA ALA A 82 -0.45 26.29 8.81
C ALA A 82 -1.76 26.76 9.45
N VAL A 83 -2.77 27.18 8.66
CA VAL A 83 -4.10 27.49 9.19
C VAL A 83 -4.73 26.26 9.82
N ALA A 84 -4.65 25.08 9.21
CA ALA A 84 -5.18 23.84 9.80
C ALA A 84 -4.56 23.51 11.17
N HIS A 85 -3.31 23.88 11.41
CA HIS A 85 -2.64 23.72 12.72
C HIS A 85 -3.18 24.69 13.79
N VAL A 86 -3.57 25.91 13.37
CA VAL A 86 -3.92 27.03 14.25
C VAL A 86 -5.44 27.15 14.48
N ASP A 87 -6.24 27.00 13.43
CA ASP A 87 -7.68 27.29 13.39
C ASP A 87 -8.38 26.35 12.40
N GLN A 88 -8.87 25.20 12.92
CA GLN A 88 -9.60 24.21 12.13
C GLN A 88 -10.88 24.75 11.49
N THR A 89 -11.58 25.69 12.14
CA THR A 89 -12.79 26.29 11.58
C THR A 89 -12.47 27.16 10.37
N ALA A 90 -11.40 27.96 10.45
CA ALA A 90 -10.94 28.77 9.33
C ALA A 90 -10.40 27.93 8.18
N TRP A 91 -9.68 26.85 8.48
CA TRP A 91 -9.19 25.89 7.49
C TRP A 91 -10.32 25.35 6.62
N ARG A 92 -11.41 24.85 7.23
CA ARG A 92 -12.60 24.39 6.52
C ARG A 92 -13.23 25.48 5.67
N TYR A 93 -13.35 26.69 6.24
CA TYR A 93 -13.92 27.84 5.53
C TYR A 93 -13.11 28.19 4.26
N LEU A 94 -11.78 28.23 4.36
CA LEU A 94 -10.90 28.51 3.22
C LEU A 94 -11.00 27.42 2.14
N LEU A 95 -11.08 26.14 2.54
CA LEU A 95 -11.29 25.03 1.60
C LEU A 95 -12.63 25.17 0.86
N GLN A 96 -13.72 25.33 1.60
CA GLN A 96 -15.07 25.31 1.02
C GLN A 96 -15.35 26.55 0.18
N PHE A 97 -15.09 27.74 0.71
CA PHE A 97 -15.54 28.99 0.09
C PHE A 97 -14.49 29.64 -0.81
N HIS A 98 -13.20 29.52 -0.50
CA HIS A 98 -12.14 30.14 -1.29
C HIS A 98 -11.47 29.18 -2.28
N CYS A 99 -11.34 27.90 -1.94
CA CYS A 99 -10.79 26.87 -2.84
C CYS A 99 -11.88 26.10 -3.62
N SER A 100 -13.16 26.30 -3.27
CA SER A 100 -14.31 25.61 -3.86
C SER A 100 -14.26 24.08 -3.72
N VAL A 101 -13.80 23.61 -2.57
CA VAL A 101 -13.78 22.17 -2.23
C VAL A 101 -15.11 21.75 -1.65
N ASP A 102 -15.69 20.69 -2.19
CA ASP A 102 -16.87 20.04 -1.61
C ASP A 102 -16.48 19.24 -0.35
N LEU A 103 -17.00 19.67 0.80
CA LEU A 103 -16.78 19.04 2.10
C LEU A 103 -18.00 18.24 2.61
N GLY A 104 -19.07 18.14 1.82
CA GLY A 104 -20.35 17.58 2.25
C GLY A 104 -21.23 18.56 3.04
N GLU A 105 -22.49 18.19 3.24
CA GLU A 105 -23.51 19.00 3.94
C GLU A 105 -23.56 18.74 5.46
N GLU A 106 -24.18 19.64 6.23
CA GLU A 106 -24.37 19.44 7.68
C GLU A 106 -25.32 18.27 7.94
N GLY A 107 -24.86 17.26 8.69
CA GLY A 107 -25.67 16.08 9.03
C GLY A 107 -25.43 14.86 8.15
N GLU A 108 -24.61 14.96 7.10
CA GLU A 108 -24.20 13.81 6.30
C GLU A 108 -23.18 12.94 7.05
N GLU A 109 -23.33 11.61 6.93
CA GLU A 109 -22.45 10.58 7.51
C GLU A 109 -20.96 10.71 7.07
N GLY A 110 -20.68 11.53 6.05
CA GLY A 110 -19.36 11.83 5.52
C GLY A 110 -18.71 13.14 5.99
N ARG A 111 -19.36 13.91 6.87
CA ARG A 111 -18.80 15.18 7.37
C ARG A 111 -17.82 14.91 8.50
N GLU A 112 -16.54 14.85 8.17
CA GLU A 112 -15.48 14.70 9.18
C GLU A 112 -15.41 15.93 10.09
N GLU A 113 -15.29 15.76 11.40
CA GLU A 113 -15.15 16.89 12.35
C GLU A 113 -13.81 17.63 12.16
N ASN A 114 -12.73 16.88 11.90
CA ASN A 114 -11.38 17.41 11.76
C ASN A 114 -10.77 16.92 10.43
N ILE A 115 -10.36 17.86 9.56
CA ILE A 115 -9.73 17.55 8.28
C ILE A 115 -8.22 17.72 8.44
N PRO A 116 -7.43 16.62 8.43
CA PRO A 116 -5.99 16.73 8.58
C PRO A 116 -5.35 17.37 7.34
N ALA A 117 -4.34 18.22 7.55
CA ALA A 117 -3.51 18.78 6.47
C ALA A 117 -2.49 17.74 5.95
N ARG A 118 -3.00 16.68 5.32
CA ARG A 118 -2.26 15.61 4.67
C ARG A 118 -2.70 15.56 3.21
N PHE A 119 -1.75 15.61 2.28
CA PHE A 119 -2.08 15.75 0.86
C PHE A 119 -1.63 14.56 0.05
N TYR A 120 -2.52 14.09 -0.83
CA TYR A 120 -2.23 13.11 -1.87
C TYR A 120 -1.94 13.86 -3.16
N LEU A 121 -0.68 13.88 -3.57
CA LEU A 121 -0.24 14.50 -4.81
C LEU A 121 -0.62 13.61 -5.97
N ILE A 122 -1.43 14.12 -6.88
CA ILE A 122 -1.83 13.44 -8.11
C ILE A 122 -1.02 14.04 -9.27
N ILE A 123 -0.36 13.17 -10.02
CA ILE A 123 0.27 13.52 -11.28
C ILE A 123 -0.62 12.97 -12.40
N GLU A 124 -1.46 13.83 -12.95
CA GLU A 124 -2.33 13.50 -14.08
C GLU A 124 -2.35 14.68 -15.05
N GLU A 125 -2.26 14.41 -16.36
CA GLU A 125 -2.38 15.46 -17.37
C GLU A 125 -3.87 15.77 -17.61
N ARG A 126 -4.30 16.99 -17.23
CA ARG A 126 -5.68 17.45 -17.42
C ARG A 126 -6.13 17.49 -18.88
N ASN A 127 -5.20 17.58 -19.82
CA ASN A 127 -5.50 17.79 -21.23
C ASN A 127 -5.56 16.46 -22.00
N LYS A 128 -6.72 15.81 -21.97
CA LYS A 128 -7.03 14.55 -22.69
C LYS A 128 -6.89 14.61 -24.23
N ARG A 129 -6.56 15.78 -24.80
CA ARG A 129 -6.57 16.02 -26.26
C ARG A 129 -5.27 15.62 -26.98
N LYS A 130 -4.15 15.37 -26.30
CA LYS A 130 -2.92 14.84 -26.89
C LYS A 130 -2.52 13.54 -26.20
N ILE A 131 -2.86 12.42 -26.82
CA ILE A 131 -2.95 11.10 -26.17
C ILE A 131 -1.60 10.36 -26.07
N HIS A 132 -0.45 10.93 -26.46
CA HIS A 132 0.72 10.08 -26.78
C HIS A 132 2.00 10.29 -25.96
N LYS A 133 2.06 11.26 -25.04
CA LYS A 133 3.25 11.39 -24.16
C LYS A 133 2.88 12.13 -22.87
N PHE A 134 3.02 11.45 -21.73
CA PHE A 134 2.94 12.12 -20.45
C PHE A 134 4.28 12.82 -20.18
N GLU A 135 4.45 14.04 -20.69
CA GLU A 135 5.67 14.82 -20.52
C GLU A 135 5.91 15.17 -19.05
N CYS A 136 4.84 15.28 -18.27
CA CYS A 136 4.96 15.48 -16.83
C CYS A 136 5.68 14.32 -16.12
N LEU A 137 5.66 13.10 -16.66
CA LEU A 137 6.32 11.94 -16.04
C LEU A 137 7.84 11.99 -16.21
N GLU A 138 8.35 12.61 -17.28
CA GLU A 138 9.81 12.72 -17.54
C GLU A 138 10.53 13.62 -16.52
N THR A 139 9.78 14.37 -15.72
CA THR A 139 10.29 15.41 -14.83
C THR A 139 9.90 15.19 -13.37
N VAL A 140 9.21 14.08 -13.06
CA VAL A 140 8.75 13.72 -11.71
C VAL A 140 9.88 13.76 -10.69
N GLU A 141 11.06 13.22 -11.03
CA GLU A 141 12.21 13.23 -10.13
C GLU A 141 12.56 14.67 -9.69
N LYS A 142 12.75 15.55 -10.66
CA LYS A 142 13.15 16.94 -10.45
C LYS A 142 12.08 17.72 -9.70
N ASP A 143 10.82 17.53 -10.07
CA ASP A 143 9.70 18.30 -9.52
C ASP A 143 9.43 17.89 -8.07
N LEU A 144 9.49 16.59 -7.74
CA LEU A 144 9.38 16.12 -6.35
C LEU A 144 10.54 16.58 -5.48
N VAL A 145 11.77 16.55 -5.98
CA VAL A 145 12.94 17.09 -5.26
C VAL A 145 12.78 18.58 -5.02
N HIS A 146 12.34 19.34 -6.02
CA HIS A 146 12.06 20.76 -5.84
C HIS A 146 10.93 21.01 -4.83
N PHE A 147 9.93 20.14 -4.77
CA PHE A 147 8.78 20.27 -3.89
C PHE A 147 9.10 19.88 -2.43
N CYS A 148 9.78 18.75 -2.20
CA CYS A 148 10.00 18.15 -0.87
C CYS A 148 11.45 18.23 -0.36
N GLY A 149 12.40 18.60 -1.21
CA GLY A 149 13.81 18.77 -0.84
C GLY A 149 14.05 20.05 -0.03
N VAL A 150 15.33 20.39 0.18
CA VAL A 150 15.74 21.54 1.02
C VAL A 150 15.44 22.89 0.37
N HIS A 151 15.06 22.92 -0.91
CA HIS A 151 14.73 24.16 -1.62
C HIS A 151 13.61 24.95 -0.93
N GLN A 152 12.63 24.26 -0.35
CA GLN A 152 11.53 24.89 0.40
C GLN A 152 11.99 25.70 1.63
N ARG A 153 13.18 25.38 2.15
CA ARG A 153 13.83 26.05 3.27
C ARG A 153 14.75 27.19 2.85
N LEU A 154 15.54 26.94 1.82
CA LEU A 154 16.59 27.85 1.38
C LEU A 154 16.06 29.02 0.54
N HIS A 155 14.90 28.87 -0.11
CA HIS A 155 14.40 29.84 -1.06
C HIS A 155 12.90 30.18 -0.92
N PRO A 156 12.37 30.44 0.30
CA PRO A 156 10.98 30.86 0.46
C PRO A 156 10.74 32.24 -0.18
N SER A 157 9.55 32.46 -0.74
CA SER A 157 9.18 33.79 -1.24
C SER A 157 8.89 34.76 -0.08
N ARG A 158 9.17 36.06 -0.29
CA ARG A 158 8.90 37.10 0.70
C ARG A 158 7.39 37.24 1.02
N GLU A 159 6.55 37.03 0.01
CA GLU A 159 5.09 37.07 0.18
C GLU A 159 4.62 35.94 1.09
N TYR A 160 5.14 34.73 0.88
CA TYR A 160 4.86 33.57 1.71
C TYR A 160 5.28 33.79 3.17
N LEU A 161 6.51 34.25 3.42
CA LEU A 161 7.00 34.49 4.79
C LEU A 161 6.16 35.52 5.53
N ARG A 162 5.81 36.63 4.86
CA ARG A 162 4.97 37.69 5.43
C ARG A 162 3.58 37.15 5.82
N ASP A 163 2.97 36.35 4.96
CA ASP A 163 1.63 35.84 5.24
C ASP A 163 1.68 34.69 6.28
N LEU A 164 2.75 33.89 6.32
CA LEU A 164 2.99 32.90 7.38
C LEU A 164 3.20 33.56 8.75
N GLU A 165 3.88 34.71 8.81
CA GLU A 165 4.04 35.49 10.04
C GLU A 165 2.69 35.98 10.59
N LYS A 166 1.76 36.39 9.72
CA LYS A 166 0.39 36.72 10.13
C LYS A 166 -0.35 35.51 10.70
N ILE A 167 -0.15 34.30 10.15
CA ILE A 167 -0.70 33.06 10.72
C ILE A 167 -0.08 32.79 12.09
N ALA A 168 1.24 32.91 12.23
CA ALA A 168 1.96 32.68 13.48
C ALA A 168 1.50 33.63 14.60
N ALA A 169 1.24 34.90 14.28
CA ALA A 169 0.72 35.88 15.22
C ALA A 169 -0.67 35.52 15.77
N LEU A 170 -1.41 34.67 15.05
CA LEU A 170 -2.74 34.19 15.42
C LEU A 170 -2.72 32.85 16.17
N ASP A 171 -1.55 32.22 16.33
CA ASP A 171 -1.40 30.92 17.00
C ASP A 171 -1.33 31.09 18.54
N PRO A 172 -2.35 30.64 19.29
CA PRO A 172 -2.34 30.72 20.74
C PRO A 172 -1.28 29.82 21.40
N LYS A 173 -0.74 28.82 20.68
CA LYS A 173 0.26 27.87 21.18
C LYS A 173 1.69 28.44 21.17
N LEU A 174 1.96 29.46 20.34
CA LEU A 174 3.26 30.10 20.24
C LEU A 174 3.49 31.10 21.38
N LYS A 175 4.26 30.68 22.39
CA LYS A 175 4.67 31.53 23.52
C LYS A 175 6.03 32.21 23.27
N PRO A 176 6.26 33.44 23.77
CA PRO A 176 7.58 34.08 23.73
C PRO A 176 8.64 33.18 24.39
N GLY A 177 9.80 33.02 23.75
CA GLY A 177 10.93 32.22 24.26
C GLY A 177 10.88 30.72 23.95
N LYS A 178 9.84 30.21 23.26
CA LYS A 178 9.81 28.83 22.76
C LYS A 178 10.46 28.69 21.36
N PRO A 179 11.01 27.52 21.02
CA PRO A 179 11.54 27.24 19.68
C PRO A 179 10.48 27.43 18.59
N THR A 180 10.92 27.81 17.40
CA THR A 180 10.12 27.84 16.16
C THR A 180 9.37 26.51 15.98
N ALA A 181 8.04 26.56 15.85
CA ALA A 181 7.25 25.37 15.57
C ALA A 181 7.39 25.02 14.09
N ASP A 182 7.77 23.78 13.82
CA ASP A 182 7.99 23.28 12.47
C ASP A 182 6.91 22.25 12.13
N ILE A 183 5.96 22.68 11.30
CA ILE A 183 4.81 21.91 10.88
C ILE A 183 5.26 20.97 9.76
N ALA A 184 5.45 19.70 10.10
CA ALA A 184 5.66 18.65 9.12
C ALA A 184 4.33 18.35 8.40
N ILE A 185 4.28 18.61 7.10
CA ILE A 185 3.12 18.40 6.23
C ILE A 185 3.36 17.09 5.45
N PRO A 186 2.66 16.00 5.77
CA PRO A 186 2.82 14.75 5.05
C PRO A 186 2.27 14.88 3.63
N VAL A 187 3.09 14.51 2.65
CA VAL A 187 2.68 14.38 1.25
C VAL A 187 2.94 12.97 0.75
N ARG A 188 1.94 12.42 0.08
CA ARG A 188 2.02 11.09 -0.53
C ARG A 188 1.77 11.23 -2.02
N LEU A 189 2.68 10.71 -2.84
CA LEU A 189 2.40 10.59 -4.26
C LEU A 189 1.42 9.44 -4.49
N MET A 190 0.39 9.69 -5.29
CA MET A 190 -0.52 8.67 -5.79
C MET A 190 -0.42 8.58 -7.30
N LEU A 191 -0.05 7.39 -7.78
CA LEU A 191 0.04 7.09 -9.21
C LEU A 191 -1.20 6.27 -9.60
N PRO A 192 -2.20 6.88 -10.28
CA PRO A 192 -3.42 6.19 -10.65
C PRO A 192 -3.16 5.18 -11.78
N ARG A 193 -4.06 4.20 -11.92
CA ARG A 193 -4.04 3.19 -13.01
C ARG A 193 -3.69 3.77 -14.38
N ALA A 194 -4.30 4.90 -14.75
CA ALA A 194 -4.12 5.53 -16.06
C ALA A 194 -2.66 5.94 -16.36
N VAL A 195 -1.87 6.20 -15.32
CA VAL A 195 -0.44 6.49 -15.40
C VAL A 195 0.37 5.19 -15.40
N MET A 196 0.05 4.29 -14.46
CA MET A 196 0.80 3.04 -14.26
C MET A 196 0.75 2.10 -15.47
N THR A 197 -0.39 2.01 -16.14
CA THR A 197 -0.55 1.22 -17.39
C THR A 197 0.31 1.72 -18.55
N LYS A 198 0.78 2.97 -18.50
CA LYS A 198 1.52 3.60 -19.62
C LYS A 198 3.01 3.72 -19.36
N CYS A 199 3.43 3.95 -18.11
CA CYS A 199 4.83 4.20 -17.81
C CYS A 199 5.19 3.73 -16.40
N VAL A 200 5.51 2.44 -16.23
CA VAL A 200 5.95 1.91 -14.93
C VAL A 200 7.30 2.50 -14.50
N LYS A 201 8.11 2.99 -15.44
CA LYS A 201 9.40 3.66 -15.17
C LYS A 201 9.28 4.90 -14.29
N VAL A 202 8.10 5.53 -14.21
CA VAL A 202 7.88 6.64 -13.27
C VAL A 202 8.24 6.24 -11.84
N LEU A 203 8.02 4.98 -11.44
CA LEU A 203 8.37 4.49 -10.10
C LEU A 203 9.86 4.62 -9.82
N VAL A 204 10.70 4.39 -10.83
CA VAL A 204 12.16 4.54 -10.74
C VAL A 204 12.52 6.00 -10.48
N ASP A 205 11.88 6.93 -11.16
CA ASP A 205 12.14 8.36 -11.01
C ASP A 205 11.64 8.90 -9.66
N VAL A 206 10.52 8.38 -9.15
CA VAL A 206 10.06 8.70 -7.79
C VAL A 206 11.02 8.14 -6.74
N HIS A 207 11.55 6.93 -6.93
CA HIS A 207 12.54 6.34 -6.02
C HIS A 207 13.85 7.13 -6.00
N LYS A 208 14.33 7.57 -7.17
CA LYS A 208 15.48 8.50 -7.27
C LYS A 208 15.19 9.81 -6.53
N ALA A 209 13.98 10.36 -6.69
CA ALA A 209 13.57 11.56 -5.99
C ALA A 209 13.64 11.36 -4.47
N ASP A 210 13.08 10.26 -3.96
CA ASP A 210 13.09 9.93 -2.53
C ASP A 210 14.52 9.85 -1.99
N LYS A 211 15.41 9.12 -2.67
CA LYS A 211 16.83 9.03 -2.29
C LYS A 211 17.51 10.40 -2.29
N LYS A 212 17.25 11.24 -3.30
CA LYS A 212 17.85 12.56 -3.41
C LYS A 212 17.34 13.52 -2.34
N ILE A 213 16.02 13.54 -2.09
CA ILE A 213 15.40 14.33 -1.02
C ILE A 213 16.03 13.93 0.33
N ARG A 214 16.16 12.63 0.59
CA ARG A 214 16.80 12.11 1.81
C ARG A 214 18.22 12.62 1.96
N SER A 215 19.03 12.47 0.92
CA SER A 215 20.40 12.94 0.89
C SER A 215 20.51 14.46 1.08
N GLU A 216 19.62 15.26 0.48
CA GLU A 216 19.61 16.71 0.66
C GLU A 216 19.35 17.10 2.12
N TRP A 217 18.40 16.44 2.78
CA TRP A 217 18.07 16.68 4.19
C TRP A 217 19.12 16.17 5.17
N GLU A 218 19.80 15.05 4.88
CA GLU A 218 20.90 14.54 5.69
C GLU A 218 22.12 15.48 5.69
N ASN A 219 22.38 16.14 4.55
CA ASN A 219 23.47 17.09 4.38
C ASN A 219 23.08 18.54 4.73
N TYR A 220 21.82 18.76 5.09
CA TYR A 220 21.30 20.08 5.40
C TYR A 220 21.78 20.53 6.77
N ASP A 221 22.41 21.70 6.83
CA ASP A 221 22.92 22.29 8.07
C ASP A 221 21.89 23.29 8.67
N PRO A 222 21.17 22.90 9.73
CA PRO A 222 20.14 23.75 10.34
C PRO A 222 20.72 24.94 11.11
N SER A 223 22.04 25.00 11.34
CA SER A 223 22.67 26.11 12.06
C SER A 223 22.60 27.43 11.28
N LYS A 224 22.57 27.35 9.95
CA LYS A 224 22.45 28.51 9.05
C LYS A 224 21.08 29.21 9.16
N GLU A 225 20.03 28.49 9.54
CA GLU A 225 18.68 29.03 9.69
C GLU A 225 18.38 29.62 11.08
N LYS A 226 19.01 29.09 12.13
CA LYS A 226 18.80 29.58 13.51
C LYS A 226 19.22 31.04 13.72
N GLN A 227 20.01 31.61 12.80
CA GLN A 227 20.38 33.03 12.83
C GLN A 227 19.34 33.96 12.19
N GLU A 228 18.43 33.46 11.34
CA GLU A 228 17.48 34.30 10.58
C GLU A 228 16.04 34.28 11.11
N LEU A 229 15.63 33.21 11.83
CA LEU A 229 14.27 33.08 12.35
C LEU A 229 14.13 33.68 13.76
N GLY A 230 13.28 34.70 13.89
CA GLY A 230 12.98 35.36 15.17
C GLY A 230 12.23 34.48 16.19
N THR A 231 12.14 34.96 17.43
CA THR A 231 11.28 34.36 18.46
C THR A 231 9.79 34.50 18.06
N LYS A 232 9.04 33.37 18.01
CA LYS A 232 7.63 33.22 17.56
C LYS A 232 7.39 32.97 16.05
N SER A 233 8.24 32.22 15.37
CA SER A 233 7.99 31.85 13.97
C SER A 233 7.29 30.49 13.82
N LEU A 234 6.41 30.38 12.82
CA LEU A 234 6.00 29.10 12.24
C LEU A 234 6.90 28.77 11.05
N ARG A 235 7.09 27.48 10.81
CA ARG A 235 7.63 26.95 9.57
C ARG A 235 6.80 25.78 9.10
N CYS A 236 6.77 25.57 7.80
CA CYS A 236 6.12 24.42 7.19
C CYS A 236 7.15 23.62 6.41
N THR A 237 7.07 22.29 6.46
CA THR A 237 7.93 21.42 5.65
C THR A 237 7.16 20.24 5.11
N PHE A 238 7.15 20.11 3.79
CA PHE A 238 6.59 18.97 3.10
C PHE A 238 7.52 17.76 3.23
N VAL A 239 6.97 16.67 3.78
CA VAL A 239 7.69 15.42 4.01
C VAL A 239 7.11 14.34 3.09
N LEU A 240 7.93 13.85 2.16
CA LEU A 240 7.54 12.78 1.25
C LEU A 240 7.39 11.45 2.00
N GLN A 241 6.16 10.95 2.03
CA GLN A 241 5.81 9.64 2.56
C GLN A 241 6.00 8.55 1.48
N PRO A 242 6.10 7.27 1.87
CA PRO A 242 5.99 6.15 0.95
C PRO A 242 4.79 6.32 0.01
N MET A 243 4.97 6.04 -1.27
CA MET A 243 3.93 6.30 -2.29
C MET A 243 2.82 5.26 -2.29
N ALA A 244 1.68 5.64 -2.83
CA ALA A 244 0.61 4.74 -3.21
C ALA A 244 0.67 4.46 -4.72
N ALA A 245 0.81 3.19 -5.09
CA ALA A 245 0.82 2.75 -6.47
C ALA A 245 -0.35 1.78 -6.73
N ASP A 246 -1.22 2.17 -7.65
CA ASP A 246 -2.31 1.33 -8.18
C ASP A 246 -1.91 0.81 -9.56
N PHE A 247 -1.51 -0.45 -9.61
CA PHE A 247 -1.09 -1.13 -10.84
C PHE A 247 -2.27 -1.48 -11.76
N GLY A 248 -3.51 -1.22 -11.34
CA GLY A 248 -4.68 -1.35 -12.18
C GLY A 248 -5.24 -2.77 -12.27
N GLU A 249 -6.17 -2.93 -13.21
CA GLU A 249 -6.91 -4.17 -13.49
C GLU A 249 -6.36 -4.97 -14.66
N ASP A 250 -5.33 -4.40 -15.29
CA ASP A 250 -4.74 -4.93 -16.49
C ASP A 250 -3.68 -5.96 -16.13
N GLU A 251 -3.39 -6.82 -17.09
CA GLU A 251 -2.46 -7.92 -16.91
C GLU A 251 -1.05 -7.44 -16.48
N ALA A 252 -0.45 -8.11 -15.48
CA ALA A 252 0.89 -7.81 -14.97
C ALA A 252 1.97 -8.03 -16.06
N THR A 253 2.64 -6.96 -16.48
CA THR A 253 3.67 -7.00 -17.55
C THR A 253 5.05 -7.38 -17.02
N SER A 254 5.90 -7.93 -17.89
CA SER A 254 7.30 -8.25 -17.53
C SER A 254 8.09 -7.01 -17.06
N GLU A 255 7.89 -5.86 -17.70
CA GLU A 255 8.52 -4.59 -17.31
C GLU A 255 8.11 -4.17 -15.89
N MET A 256 6.83 -4.34 -15.55
CA MET A 256 6.34 -4.05 -14.20
C MET A 256 7.01 -4.94 -13.15
N ILE A 257 7.06 -6.25 -13.40
CA ILE A 257 7.64 -7.22 -12.47
C ILE A 257 9.13 -6.95 -12.25
N GLN A 258 9.88 -6.66 -13.33
CA GLN A 258 11.29 -6.30 -13.23
C GLN A 258 11.51 -4.99 -12.47
N THR A 259 10.69 -3.98 -12.75
CA THR A 259 10.76 -2.68 -12.07
C THR A 259 10.46 -2.85 -10.58
N MET A 260 9.38 -3.54 -10.22
CA MET A 260 9.02 -3.79 -8.83
C MET A 260 10.11 -4.53 -8.08
N ARG A 261 10.70 -5.56 -8.67
CA ARG A 261 11.81 -6.28 -8.06
C ARG A 261 13.02 -5.40 -7.81
N ALA A 262 13.41 -4.59 -8.80
CA ALA A 262 14.56 -3.70 -8.67
C ALA A 262 14.34 -2.70 -7.53
N LEU A 263 13.14 -2.13 -7.45
CA LEU A 263 12.75 -1.14 -6.45
C LEU A 263 12.69 -1.72 -5.03
N THR A 264 12.06 -2.89 -4.86
CA THR A 264 11.97 -3.53 -3.54
C THR A 264 13.35 -4.01 -3.06
N THR A 265 14.19 -4.51 -3.97
CA THR A 265 15.58 -4.87 -3.66
C THR A 265 16.37 -3.64 -3.20
N ASP A 266 16.19 -2.51 -3.88
CA ASP A 266 16.87 -1.24 -3.60
C ASP A 266 16.21 -0.40 -2.47
N GLY A 267 15.28 -1.02 -1.72
CA GLY A 267 14.76 -0.49 -0.45
C GLY A 267 13.68 0.57 -0.58
N MET A 268 13.05 0.67 -1.74
CA MET A 268 11.88 1.51 -1.91
C MET A 268 10.74 1.03 -1.00
N SER A 269 10.03 1.98 -0.41
CA SER A 269 8.85 1.73 0.42
C SER A 269 7.58 2.25 -0.26
N PHE A 270 6.50 1.49 -0.12
CA PHE A 270 5.17 1.87 -0.58
C PHE A 270 4.24 1.98 0.63
N SER A 271 3.38 2.99 0.69
CA SER A 271 2.28 3.01 1.65
C SER A 271 1.17 2.07 1.19
N LEU A 272 0.99 1.97 -0.13
CA LEU A 272 0.08 1.03 -0.75
C LEU A 272 0.69 0.45 -2.03
N ALA A 273 0.55 -0.88 -2.18
CA ALA A 273 0.62 -1.54 -3.47
C ALA A 273 -0.72 -2.25 -3.78
N ALA A 274 -1.43 -1.84 -4.82
CA ALA A 274 -2.63 -2.52 -5.29
C ALA A 274 -2.38 -3.14 -6.67
N SER A 275 -2.57 -4.45 -6.80
CA SER A 275 -2.34 -5.16 -8.06
C SER A 275 -3.45 -6.16 -8.35
N TRP A 276 -3.87 -6.22 -9.60
CA TRP A 276 -4.53 -7.42 -10.11
C TRP A 276 -3.50 -8.51 -10.35
N LEU A 277 -3.94 -9.76 -10.15
CA LEU A 277 -3.09 -10.94 -10.26
C LEU A 277 -3.28 -11.69 -11.58
N LEU A 278 -3.99 -11.10 -12.54
CA LEU A 278 -3.98 -11.56 -13.91
C LEU A 278 -2.58 -11.33 -14.49
N LEU A 279 -1.83 -12.41 -14.74
CA LEU A 279 -0.60 -12.33 -15.54
C LEU A 279 -0.97 -12.14 -17.00
N GLU A 280 -0.11 -11.46 -17.75
CA GLU A 280 -0.33 -11.28 -19.18
C GLU A 280 -0.47 -12.64 -19.89
N ASN A 281 -1.66 -12.91 -20.47
CA ASN A 281 -1.81 -14.02 -21.41
C ASN A 281 -0.81 -13.85 -22.57
N LYS A 282 -0.42 -12.60 -22.85
CA LYS A 282 0.62 -12.21 -23.81
C LYS A 282 2.03 -12.06 -23.22
N LEU A 283 2.34 -12.52 -22.00
CA LEU A 283 3.73 -12.86 -21.66
C LEU A 283 4.15 -13.89 -22.72
N ARG A 284 4.79 -13.41 -23.81
CA ARG A 284 5.14 -14.18 -25.01
C ARG A 284 6.21 -15.20 -24.63
N GLY A 285 5.81 -16.24 -23.93
CA GLY A 285 6.70 -17.14 -23.24
C GLY A 285 6.00 -18.43 -22.85
N THR A 286 6.81 -19.45 -22.63
CA THR A 286 6.38 -20.75 -22.09
C THR A 286 5.72 -20.58 -20.72
N GLU A 287 4.87 -21.50 -20.29
CA GLU A 287 4.29 -21.53 -18.92
C GLU A 287 5.35 -21.38 -17.81
N ARG A 288 6.55 -21.92 -18.03
CA ARG A 288 7.72 -21.71 -17.16
C ARG A 288 8.09 -20.23 -16.96
N ALA A 289 8.01 -19.41 -17.99
CA ALA A 289 8.32 -17.99 -17.93
C ALA A 289 7.25 -17.23 -17.15
N LYS A 290 5.97 -17.55 -17.36
CA LYS A 290 4.84 -17.00 -16.58
C LYS A 290 4.99 -17.35 -15.11
N ARG A 291 5.27 -18.62 -14.79
CA ARG A 291 5.50 -19.08 -13.41
C ARG A 291 6.68 -18.38 -12.75
N LYS A 292 7.80 -18.23 -13.48
CA LYS A 292 8.97 -17.48 -13.01
C LYS A 292 8.57 -16.04 -12.67
N ALA A 293 7.90 -15.36 -13.58
CA ALA A 293 7.49 -13.97 -13.43
C ALA A 293 6.52 -13.76 -12.25
N PHE A 294 5.50 -14.63 -12.11
CA PHE A 294 4.56 -14.56 -10.99
C PHE A 294 5.24 -14.74 -9.65
N GLY A 295 6.09 -15.76 -9.51
CA GLY A 295 6.79 -16.00 -8.25
C GLY A 295 7.77 -14.90 -7.91
N GLU A 296 8.36 -14.24 -8.90
CA GLU A 296 9.19 -13.06 -8.69
C GLU A 296 8.38 -11.84 -8.26
N LEU A 297 7.16 -11.66 -8.78
CA LEU A 297 6.25 -10.61 -8.34
C LEU A 297 5.81 -10.84 -6.89
N MET A 298 5.34 -12.05 -6.56
CA MET A 298 4.94 -12.42 -5.20
C MET A 298 6.12 -12.33 -4.22
N GLY A 299 7.31 -12.74 -4.65
CA GLY A 299 8.54 -12.58 -3.87
C GLY A 299 8.88 -11.11 -3.62
N SER A 300 8.65 -10.23 -4.61
CA SER A 300 8.85 -8.79 -4.45
C SER A 300 7.86 -8.17 -3.47
N PHE A 301 6.63 -8.67 -3.42
CA PHE A 301 5.64 -8.20 -2.46
C PHE A 301 5.87 -8.74 -1.06
N PHE A 302 6.10 -10.04 -0.89
CA PHE A 302 5.96 -10.70 0.42
C PHE A 302 7.24 -11.31 0.98
N ASN A 303 8.26 -11.56 0.16
CA ASN A 303 9.51 -12.19 0.60
C ASN A 303 10.65 -11.19 0.88
N GLY A 304 10.29 -9.93 1.19
CA GLY A 304 11.23 -8.86 1.50
C GLY A 304 11.72 -8.91 2.95
N THR A 305 12.89 -8.31 3.20
CA THR A 305 13.37 -8.09 4.57
C THR A 305 12.70 -6.84 5.14
N PRO A 306 12.19 -6.87 6.39
CA PRO A 306 11.64 -5.68 7.01
C PRO A 306 12.72 -4.59 7.09
N ARG A 307 12.45 -3.45 6.47
CA ARG A 307 13.30 -2.25 6.51
C ARG A 307 12.50 -1.13 7.12
N SER A 308 12.86 -0.73 8.33
CA SER A 308 12.27 0.44 8.98
C SER A 308 12.74 1.70 8.28
N ARG A 309 11.79 2.57 7.92
CA ARG A 309 12.10 3.88 7.32
C ARG A 309 12.25 4.90 8.46
N GLU A 310 13.48 5.36 8.71
CA GLU A 310 13.70 6.43 9.68
C GLU A 310 13.07 7.75 9.19
N PRO A 311 12.42 8.51 10.10
CA PRO A 311 11.84 9.80 9.77
C PRO A 311 12.96 10.81 9.46
N LEU A 312 12.81 11.51 8.33
CA LEU A 312 13.78 12.51 7.86
C LEU A 312 13.86 13.75 8.74
N ILE A 313 12.76 14.10 9.40
CA ILE A 313 12.65 15.29 10.24
C ILE A 313 11.89 14.88 11.51
N PRO A 314 12.42 15.19 12.70
CA PRO A 314 11.68 15.03 13.94
C PRO A 314 10.43 15.92 13.91
N SER A 315 9.25 15.31 13.84
CA SER A 315 7.97 16.03 13.91
C SER A 315 7.48 16.15 15.35
N TYR A 316 6.99 17.32 15.73
CA TYR A 316 6.38 17.56 17.05
C TYR A 316 4.99 16.92 17.20
N ASP A 317 4.30 16.62 16.10
CA ASP A 317 2.86 16.26 16.10
C ASP A 317 2.55 14.87 15.51
N LEU A 318 3.54 14.13 15.01
CA LEU A 318 3.29 12.77 14.49
C LEU A 318 3.70 11.74 15.55
N PRO A 319 2.76 10.99 16.15
CA PRO A 319 3.13 9.87 17.01
C PRO A 319 3.97 8.89 16.19
N MET A 320 5.21 8.63 16.65
CA MET A 320 6.18 7.68 16.09
C MET A 320 5.72 6.20 16.18
N LYS A 321 4.42 5.91 16.28
CA LYS A 321 3.96 4.56 16.64
C LYS A 321 3.96 3.57 15.48
N ASP A 322 3.84 4.03 14.24
CA ASP A 322 3.79 3.14 13.08
C ASP A 322 4.87 3.52 12.08
N GLN A 323 6.07 2.96 12.22
CA GLN A 323 7.00 2.93 11.10
C GLN A 323 6.44 1.93 10.09
N PRO A 324 5.99 2.38 8.90
CA PRO A 324 5.41 1.46 7.93
C PRO A 324 6.49 0.47 7.51
N LEU A 325 6.10 -0.81 7.44
CA LEU A 325 6.90 -1.82 6.76
C LEU A 325 7.11 -1.42 5.30
N GLN A 326 7.96 -2.17 4.59
CA GLN A 326 8.31 -1.88 3.20
C GLN A 326 7.08 -1.65 2.31
N LEU A 327 5.98 -2.36 2.57
CA LEU A 327 4.66 -2.16 1.98
C LEU A 327 3.66 -1.94 3.11
N GLY A 328 3.13 -0.72 3.28
CA GLY A 328 2.17 -0.44 4.36
C GLY A 328 0.90 -1.30 4.26
N ALA A 329 0.25 -1.25 3.10
CA ALA A 329 -0.89 -2.09 2.76
C ALA A 329 -0.71 -2.74 1.39
N VAL A 330 -1.26 -3.94 1.22
CA VAL A 330 -1.30 -4.65 -0.06
C VAL A 330 -2.75 -5.02 -0.40
N HIS A 331 -3.22 -4.58 -1.56
CA HIS A 331 -4.53 -4.98 -2.11
C HIS A 331 -4.32 -5.93 -3.28
N LEU A 332 -4.87 -7.13 -3.15
CA LEU A 332 -4.86 -8.18 -4.16
C LEU A 332 -6.26 -8.33 -4.73
N LEU A 333 -6.39 -8.23 -6.05
CA LEU A 333 -7.62 -8.61 -6.71
C LEU A 333 -7.52 -10.02 -7.27
N CYS A 334 -8.30 -10.93 -6.69
CA CYS A 334 -8.41 -12.32 -7.10
C CYS A 334 -9.72 -12.50 -7.87
N VAL A 335 -9.62 -12.94 -9.12
CA VAL A 335 -10.76 -13.28 -9.98
C VAL A 335 -10.77 -14.78 -10.25
N SER A 336 -11.95 -15.37 -10.50
CA SER A 336 -12.10 -16.83 -10.70
C SER A 336 -11.21 -17.43 -11.78
N VAL A 337 -10.82 -16.63 -12.78
CA VAL A 337 -9.90 -17.02 -13.86
C VAL A 337 -8.44 -17.22 -13.39
N LEU A 338 -8.11 -16.90 -12.13
CA LEU A 338 -6.80 -17.18 -11.56
C LEU A 338 -6.62 -18.69 -11.39
N HIS A 339 -5.60 -19.25 -12.05
CA HIS A 339 -5.34 -20.68 -11.98
C HIS A 339 -5.08 -21.13 -10.52
N PRO A 340 -5.60 -22.29 -10.07
CA PRO A 340 -5.46 -22.73 -8.67
C PRO A 340 -4.03 -22.69 -8.14
N ARG A 341 -3.04 -23.07 -8.98
CA ARG A 341 -1.60 -23.03 -8.66
C ARG A 341 -1.05 -21.63 -8.40
N ASP A 342 -1.62 -20.59 -9.00
CA ASP A 342 -1.19 -19.20 -8.78
C ASP A 342 -1.74 -18.68 -7.46
N PHE A 343 -2.95 -19.10 -7.08
CA PHE A 343 -3.48 -18.88 -5.74
C PHE A 343 -2.61 -19.56 -4.67
N GLU A 344 -2.18 -20.82 -4.89
CA GLU A 344 -1.23 -21.48 -3.96
C GLU A 344 0.10 -20.73 -3.86
N ALA A 345 0.64 -20.31 -5.00
CA ALA A 345 1.89 -19.57 -5.07
C ALA A 345 1.82 -18.26 -4.29
N MET A 346 0.70 -17.54 -4.39
CA MET A 346 0.46 -16.33 -3.63
C MET A 346 0.41 -16.60 -2.12
N PHE A 347 -0.42 -17.52 -1.65
CA PHE A 347 -0.52 -17.81 -0.21
C PHE A 347 0.74 -18.47 0.37
N SER A 348 1.52 -19.16 -0.46
CA SER A 348 2.86 -19.64 -0.07
C SER A 348 3.84 -18.50 0.22
N ALA A 349 3.61 -17.30 -0.33
CA ALA A 349 4.38 -16.11 -0.02
C ALA A 349 3.81 -15.35 1.20
N ILE A 350 2.48 -15.26 1.29
CA ILE A 350 1.79 -14.54 2.38
C ILE A 350 2.05 -15.20 3.75
N VAL A 351 2.14 -16.53 3.82
CA VAL A 351 2.30 -17.30 5.08
C VAL A 351 3.49 -16.86 5.94
N ALA A 352 4.50 -16.23 5.35
CA ALA A 352 5.68 -15.78 6.06
C ALA A 352 6.07 -14.35 5.70
N THR A 353 5.10 -13.53 5.30
CA THR A 353 5.37 -12.14 4.89
C THR A 353 5.85 -11.29 6.06
N GLN A 354 6.85 -10.45 5.82
CA GLN A 354 7.36 -9.47 6.78
C GLN A 354 7.36 -8.04 6.21
N THR A 355 6.67 -7.85 5.09
CA THR A 355 6.68 -6.60 4.33
C THR A 355 5.43 -5.78 4.52
N THR A 356 4.33 -6.35 5.03
CA THR A 356 3.03 -5.68 5.17
C THR A 356 2.29 -6.08 6.45
N THR A 357 1.55 -5.12 7.03
CA THR A 357 0.65 -5.37 8.17
C THR A 357 -0.82 -5.39 7.77
N LYS A 358 -1.19 -4.73 6.65
CA LYS A 358 -2.57 -4.68 6.15
C LYS A 358 -2.66 -5.42 4.81
N LEU A 359 -3.52 -6.44 4.77
CA LEU A 359 -3.79 -7.23 3.57
C LEU A 359 -5.27 -7.15 3.23
N SER A 360 -5.57 -6.97 1.94
CA SER A 360 -6.92 -7.02 1.41
C SER A 360 -6.96 -7.93 0.19
N ILE A 361 -8.00 -8.74 0.12
CA ILE A 361 -8.23 -9.70 -0.93
C ILE A 361 -9.67 -9.53 -1.40
N ARG A 362 -9.84 -9.13 -2.66
CA ARG A 362 -11.15 -9.17 -3.31
C ARG A 362 -11.33 -10.54 -3.96
N MET A 363 -12.36 -11.27 -3.57
CA MET A 363 -12.65 -12.66 -3.93
C MET A 363 -13.78 -12.77 -4.97
N GLN A 364 -13.68 -12.00 -6.05
CA GLN A 364 -14.74 -11.93 -7.06
C GLN A 364 -14.73 -13.19 -7.94
N ILE A 365 -15.84 -13.94 -7.96
CA ILE A 365 -15.99 -15.09 -8.86
C ILE A 365 -16.98 -14.73 -9.96
N MET A 366 -16.59 -14.98 -11.21
CA MET A 366 -17.53 -14.80 -12.33
C MET A 366 -18.55 -15.94 -12.31
N PRO A 367 -19.86 -15.68 -12.49
CA PRO A 367 -20.95 -16.62 -12.25
C PRO A 367 -20.96 -17.89 -13.13
N VAL A 368 -20.00 -18.05 -14.03
CA VAL A 368 -19.93 -19.15 -15.00
C VAL A 368 -19.02 -20.30 -14.52
N GLU A 369 -18.29 -20.14 -13.41
CA GLU A 369 -17.28 -21.09 -12.94
C GLU A 369 -17.42 -21.42 -11.42
N ALA A 370 -18.15 -22.48 -11.07
CA ALA A 370 -17.98 -23.20 -9.79
C ALA A 370 -17.11 -24.45 -10.05
N PRO A 371 -16.06 -24.80 -9.26
CA PRO A 371 -16.08 -25.00 -7.80
C PRO A 371 -14.72 -24.69 -7.10
N VAL A 372 -14.20 -23.45 -7.15
CA VAL A 372 -12.83 -23.14 -6.65
C VAL A 372 -12.81 -22.64 -5.18
N TYR A 373 -13.97 -22.36 -4.57
CA TYR A 373 -14.05 -21.76 -3.23
C TYR A 373 -13.37 -22.61 -2.13
N GLY A 374 -13.64 -23.91 -2.06
CA GLY A 374 -13.00 -24.77 -1.05
C GLY A 374 -11.47 -24.78 -1.16
N HIS A 375 -10.92 -24.69 -2.37
CA HIS A 375 -9.48 -24.54 -2.58
C HIS A 375 -8.98 -23.16 -2.11
N TRP A 376 -9.74 -22.11 -2.35
CA TRP A 376 -9.40 -20.77 -1.89
C TRP A 376 -9.42 -20.65 -0.36
N TRP A 377 -10.48 -21.14 0.28
CA TRP A 377 -10.60 -21.20 1.74
C TRP A 377 -9.49 -22.03 2.39
N LYS A 378 -9.12 -23.17 1.79
CA LYS A 378 -7.98 -23.98 2.22
C LYS A 378 -6.66 -23.21 2.24
N TRP A 379 -6.36 -22.49 1.16
CA TRP A 379 -5.10 -21.72 1.06
C TRP A 379 -5.12 -20.43 1.87
N LEU A 380 -6.29 -19.81 2.04
CA LEU A 380 -6.49 -18.70 2.97
C LEU A 380 -6.23 -19.14 4.42
N ALA A 381 -6.75 -20.31 4.82
CA ALA A 381 -6.47 -20.92 6.12
C ALA A 381 -4.97 -21.09 6.33
N TYR A 382 -4.29 -21.69 5.35
CA TYR A 382 -2.85 -21.91 5.40
C TYR A 382 -2.06 -20.60 5.48
N GLY A 383 -2.30 -19.67 4.56
CA GLY A 383 -1.44 -18.50 4.39
C GLY A 383 -1.69 -17.35 5.34
N VAL A 384 -2.85 -17.26 6.00
CA VAL A 384 -3.13 -16.16 6.95
C VAL A 384 -3.40 -16.65 8.37
N PHE A 385 -4.06 -17.80 8.53
CA PHE A 385 -4.58 -18.22 9.84
C PHE A 385 -3.82 -19.37 10.48
N SER A 386 -3.00 -20.13 9.73
CA SER A 386 -2.30 -21.30 10.25
C SER A 386 -1.33 -20.98 11.39
N LYS A 387 -0.93 -22.00 12.16
CA LYS A 387 0.14 -21.87 13.18
C LYS A 387 1.39 -21.20 12.59
N ARG A 388 1.74 -21.53 11.35
CA ARG A 388 2.89 -20.97 10.66
C ARG A 388 2.71 -19.49 10.32
N ALA A 389 1.54 -19.11 9.81
CA ALA A 389 1.22 -17.71 9.51
C ALA A 389 1.29 -16.85 10.77
N ARG A 390 0.68 -17.30 11.88
CA ARG A 390 0.71 -16.57 13.16
C ARG A 390 2.11 -16.35 13.73
N LEU A 391 3.06 -17.25 13.42
CA LEU A 391 4.44 -17.16 13.91
C LEU A 391 5.36 -16.35 12.99
N ASN A 392 5.07 -16.32 11.68
CA ASN A 392 6.00 -15.83 10.66
C ASN A 392 5.43 -14.72 9.77
N SER A 393 4.17 -14.34 9.91
CA SER A 393 3.54 -13.24 9.17
C SER A 393 3.45 -11.98 10.02
N SER A 394 3.67 -10.82 9.41
CA SER A 394 3.44 -9.50 10.02
C SER A 394 2.03 -8.97 9.80
N VAL A 395 1.13 -9.73 9.16
CA VAL A 395 -0.23 -9.28 8.86
C VAL A 395 -1.07 -9.22 10.15
N GLU A 396 -1.58 -8.02 10.44
CA GLU A 396 -2.41 -7.72 11.61
C GLU A 396 -3.87 -7.42 11.22
N SER A 397 -4.11 -6.97 9.98
CA SER A 397 -5.46 -6.69 9.44
C SER A 397 -5.69 -7.43 8.12
N LEU A 398 -6.73 -8.30 8.02
CA LEU A 398 -7.19 -9.03 6.81
C LEU A 398 -8.62 -8.68 6.30
N ALA A 399 -8.71 -8.17 5.07
CA ALA A 399 -9.92 -7.64 4.49
C ALA A 399 -10.35 -8.55 3.35
N LEU A 400 -11.51 -9.18 3.48
CA LEU A 400 -12.08 -10.04 2.46
C LEU A 400 -13.28 -9.32 1.86
N ALA A 401 -13.24 -9.04 0.56
CA ALA A 401 -14.28 -8.29 -0.14
C ALA A 401 -14.86 -9.06 -1.32
N SER A 402 -16.12 -8.78 -1.68
CA SER A 402 -16.86 -9.47 -2.75
C SER A 402 -16.85 -10.99 -2.58
N ILE A 403 -17.09 -11.49 -1.36
CA ILE A 403 -17.21 -12.94 -1.15
C ILE A 403 -18.54 -13.41 -1.75
N GLY A 404 -18.46 -14.24 -2.79
CA GLY A 404 -19.66 -14.85 -3.39
C GLY A 404 -20.15 -16.13 -2.69
N SER A 405 -19.27 -16.89 -2.02
CA SER A 405 -19.68 -18.09 -1.28
C SER A 405 -18.78 -18.38 -0.08
N MET A 406 -19.43 -18.65 1.04
CA MET A 406 -18.87 -19.12 2.30
C MET A 406 -19.79 -20.20 2.87
N THR A 407 -19.69 -21.41 2.32
CA THR A 407 -20.52 -22.52 2.78
C THR A 407 -19.99 -23.20 4.04
N VAL A 408 -20.84 -24.00 4.69
CA VAL A 408 -20.38 -24.92 5.75
C VAL A 408 -19.26 -25.86 5.26
N GLU A 409 -19.34 -26.38 4.03
CA GLU A 409 -18.31 -27.28 3.47
C GLU A 409 -16.98 -26.56 3.29
N ASP A 410 -17.01 -25.33 2.75
CA ASP A 410 -15.82 -24.48 2.60
C ASP A 410 -15.12 -24.25 3.95
N ILE A 411 -15.90 -23.96 4.99
CA ILE A 411 -15.36 -23.66 6.31
C ILE A 411 -14.91 -24.93 7.04
N ASP A 412 -15.49 -26.10 6.76
CA ASP A 412 -14.97 -27.38 7.27
C ASP A 412 -13.59 -27.70 6.66
N ILE A 413 -13.38 -27.40 5.36
CA ILE A 413 -12.06 -27.49 4.71
C ILE A 413 -11.08 -26.50 5.35
N PHE A 414 -11.50 -25.26 5.59
CA PHE A 414 -10.69 -24.24 6.27
C PHE A 414 -10.26 -24.72 7.67
N ASN A 415 -11.19 -25.23 8.47
CA ASN A 415 -10.94 -25.70 9.83
C ASN A 415 -10.01 -26.92 9.87
N ALA A 416 -10.11 -27.84 8.90
CA ALA A 416 -9.21 -28.98 8.81
C ALA A 416 -7.74 -28.56 8.66
N VAL A 417 -7.46 -27.46 7.94
CA VAL A 417 -6.11 -26.90 7.83
C VAL A 417 -5.63 -26.32 9.16
N LEU A 418 -6.50 -25.59 9.88
CA LEU A 418 -6.13 -24.97 11.16
C LEU A 418 -5.89 -26.00 12.28
N ALA A 419 -6.63 -27.10 12.26
CA ALA A 419 -6.51 -28.20 13.21
C ALA A 419 -5.29 -29.10 12.94
N SER A 420 -4.72 -29.05 11.73
CA SER A 420 -3.59 -29.88 11.36
C SER A 420 -2.29 -29.45 12.06
N ASP A 421 -1.56 -30.43 12.61
CA ASP A 421 -0.19 -30.22 13.10
C ASP A 421 0.84 -30.13 11.95
N HIS A 422 0.48 -30.66 10.78
CA HIS A 422 1.32 -30.75 9.58
C HIS A 422 0.57 -30.17 8.38
N PRO A 423 0.31 -28.84 8.38
CA PRO A 423 -0.58 -28.23 7.41
C PRO A 423 -0.05 -28.37 5.98
N GLU A 424 1.26 -28.33 5.74
CA GLU A 424 1.85 -28.54 4.41
C GLU A 424 1.55 -29.96 3.87
N GLU A 425 1.64 -30.98 4.70
CA GLU A 425 1.35 -32.37 4.31
C GLU A 425 -0.16 -32.56 4.11
N HIS A 426 -0.99 -31.94 4.96
CA HIS A 426 -2.45 -31.97 4.83
C HIS A 426 -2.92 -31.28 3.54
N ILE A 427 -2.41 -30.08 3.23
CA ILE A 427 -2.85 -29.35 2.03
C ILE A 427 -2.43 -30.08 0.75
N TYR A 428 -1.28 -30.76 0.75
CA TYR A 428 -0.82 -31.52 -0.41
C TYR A 428 -1.19 -33.00 -0.39
N ARG A 429 -1.91 -33.45 0.65
CA ARG A 429 -2.34 -34.85 0.87
C ARG A 429 -1.17 -35.83 0.78
N THR A 430 -0.01 -35.45 1.34
CA THR A 430 1.18 -36.29 1.37
C THR A 430 1.29 -37.05 2.70
N SER A 431 2.08 -38.12 2.69
CA SER A 431 2.39 -38.89 3.90
C SER A 431 3.40 -38.16 4.77
N ARG A 432 3.41 -38.48 6.07
CA ARG A 432 4.34 -37.92 7.03
C ARG A 432 5.79 -38.29 6.69
N GLY A 433 6.68 -37.29 6.69
CA GLY A 433 8.13 -37.50 6.54
C GLY A 433 8.80 -38.15 7.75
N GLU A 434 10.02 -38.67 7.57
CA GLU A 434 10.90 -39.11 8.67
C GLU A 434 11.48 -37.90 9.43
N ILE A 435 11.60 -36.74 8.77
CA ILE A 435 12.09 -35.50 9.34
C ILE A 435 10.97 -34.47 9.39
N ASP A 436 10.84 -33.80 10.55
CA ASP A 436 9.91 -32.71 10.74
C ASP A 436 10.12 -31.55 9.77
N GLU A 437 9.05 -30.79 9.53
CA GLU A 437 9.06 -29.66 8.63
C GLU A 437 9.95 -28.54 9.16
N ARG A 438 10.79 -28.00 8.29
CA ARG A 438 11.81 -27.00 8.66
C ARG A 438 11.79 -25.86 7.68
N ASP A 439 12.03 -24.66 8.21
CA ASP A 439 12.26 -23.48 7.40
C ASP A 439 13.72 -23.42 6.95
N ALA A 440 13.91 -22.98 5.71
CA ALA A 440 15.20 -22.88 5.08
C ALA A 440 15.26 -21.66 4.16
N THR A 441 16.47 -21.24 3.85
CA THR A 441 16.76 -20.32 2.75
C THR A 441 17.27 -21.12 1.57
N LEU A 442 16.63 -20.97 0.42
CA LEU A 442 17.07 -21.55 -0.84
C LEU A 442 18.09 -20.60 -1.50
N LYS A 443 19.24 -21.12 -1.88
CA LYS A 443 20.35 -20.33 -2.45
C LYS A 443 19.98 -19.69 -3.80
N ALA A 444 20.58 -18.54 -4.08
CA ALA A 444 20.57 -17.97 -5.43
C ALA A 444 21.17 -18.96 -6.44
N GLY A 445 20.60 -19.02 -7.65
CA GLY A 445 20.95 -19.97 -8.70
C GLY A 445 20.34 -21.36 -8.52
N ALA A 446 19.58 -21.62 -7.45
CA ALA A 446 18.95 -22.91 -7.22
C ALA A 446 17.90 -23.24 -8.29
N ARG A 447 17.76 -24.55 -8.56
CA ARG A 447 16.79 -25.09 -9.52
C ARG A 447 15.59 -25.66 -8.79
N ILE A 448 14.40 -25.21 -9.15
CA ILE A 448 13.13 -25.73 -8.60
C ILE A 448 12.32 -26.43 -9.68
N ARG A 449 11.77 -27.60 -9.35
CA ARG A 449 10.76 -28.28 -10.18
C ARG A 449 9.39 -27.87 -9.67
N TRP A 450 8.62 -27.19 -10.49
CA TRP A 450 7.35 -26.55 -10.12
C TRP A 450 6.14 -27.20 -10.79
N GLU A 451 6.36 -27.89 -11.91
CA GLU A 451 5.32 -28.58 -12.67
C GLU A 451 5.25 -30.03 -12.21
N LEU A 452 4.48 -30.24 -11.15
CA LEU A 452 4.25 -31.55 -10.57
C LEU A 452 2.88 -32.08 -11.02
N ASP A 453 2.74 -33.39 -11.10
CA ASP A 453 1.44 -34.06 -11.25
C ASP A 453 0.70 -34.16 -9.90
N ASP A 454 -0.50 -34.73 -9.89
CA ASP A 454 -1.31 -34.90 -8.68
C ASP A 454 -0.68 -35.83 -7.64
N ARG A 455 0.34 -36.61 -8.03
CA ARG A 455 1.14 -37.47 -7.15
C ARG A 455 2.42 -36.77 -6.67
N GLY A 456 2.62 -35.50 -7.01
CA GLY A 456 3.81 -34.73 -6.67
C GLY A 456 5.05 -35.08 -7.49
N GLN A 457 4.92 -35.82 -8.58
CA GLN A 457 6.04 -36.18 -9.46
C GLN A 457 6.23 -35.15 -10.56
N PRO A 458 7.48 -34.84 -10.95
CA PRO A 458 7.74 -33.88 -12.01
C PRO A 458 7.22 -34.38 -13.35
N GLN A 459 6.48 -33.53 -14.07
CA GLN A 459 5.94 -33.88 -15.38
C GLN A 459 7.07 -34.10 -16.40
N GLN A 460 6.89 -35.07 -17.30
CA GLN A 460 7.89 -35.44 -18.29
C GLN A 460 8.15 -34.27 -19.26
N GLY A 461 9.42 -33.92 -19.46
CA GLY A 461 9.82 -32.80 -20.33
C GLY A 461 9.76 -31.42 -19.66
N SER A 462 9.26 -31.33 -18.42
CA SER A 462 9.25 -30.07 -17.68
C SER A 462 10.65 -29.55 -17.37
N ARG A 463 10.84 -28.23 -17.57
CA ARG A 463 12.11 -27.56 -17.29
C ARG A 463 12.03 -26.81 -15.95
N ALA A 464 13.02 -27.07 -15.09
CA ALA A 464 13.15 -26.41 -13.79
C ALA A 464 13.27 -24.89 -13.90
N VAL A 465 12.68 -24.12 -13.00
CA VAL A 465 12.90 -22.67 -12.88
C VAL A 465 14.21 -22.43 -12.13
N ILE A 466 14.97 -21.42 -12.55
CA ILE A 466 16.18 -20.96 -11.85
C ILE A 466 15.84 -19.68 -11.13
N LEU A 467 16.10 -19.66 -9.82
CA LEU A 467 15.85 -18.52 -8.96
C LEU A 467 17.10 -17.65 -8.92
N ASP A 468 16.99 -16.42 -9.40
CA ASP A 468 18.15 -15.53 -9.53
C ASP A 468 18.57 -14.95 -8.16
N LEU A 469 17.63 -14.88 -7.23
CA LEU A 469 17.82 -14.37 -5.87
C LEU A 469 17.59 -15.49 -4.85
N PRO A 470 18.20 -15.41 -3.64
CA PRO A 470 17.87 -16.34 -2.58
C PRO A 470 16.41 -16.17 -2.16
N VAL A 471 15.76 -17.27 -1.79
CA VAL A 471 14.37 -17.28 -1.32
C VAL A 471 14.36 -17.75 0.12
N THR A 472 14.00 -16.85 1.03
CA THR A 472 13.81 -17.15 2.46
C THR A 472 12.48 -17.83 2.72
N SER A 473 12.29 -18.37 3.93
CA SER A 473 11.03 -18.96 4.39
C SER A 473 10.52 -20.14 3.54
N VAL A 474 11.42 -20.86 2.88
CA VAL A 474 11.10 -22.11 2.19
C VAL A 474 10.84 -23.19 3.24
N ARG A 475 9.71 -23.90 3.14
CA ARG A 475 9.35 -24.95 4.09
C ARG A 475 9.44 -26.31 3.45
N THR A 476 10.30 -27.16 3.97
CA THR A 476 10.35 -28.56 3.56
C THR A 476 9.29 -29.37 4.30
N PHE A 477 8.68 -30.34 3.63
CA PHE A 477 7.70 -31.26 4.22
C PHE A 477 7.84 -32.65 3.59
N SER A 478 7.29 -33.69 4.23
CA SER A 478 7.43 -35.09 3.78
C SER A 478 8.88 -35.52 3.51
N ASP A 479 9.83 -35.00 4.29
CA ASP A 479 11.27 -35.28 4.14
C ASP A 479 11.62 -36.66 4.70
N ASP A 480 12.10 -37.57 3.86
CA ASP A 480 12.55 -38.94 4.22
C ASP A 480 13.99 -39.00 4.76
N GLY A 481 14.66 -37.85 4.88
CA GLY A 481 16.04 -37.71 5.33
C GLY A 481 17.11 -38.19 4.35
N LYS A 482 16.75 -38.78 3.21
CA LYS A 482 17.69 -39.46 2.30
C LYS A 482 17.61 -38.93 0.87
N SER A 483 16.43 -38.53 0.43
CA SER A 483 16.18 -38.03 -0.92
C SER A 483 16.97 -36.76 -1.21
N GLN A 484 17.47 -36.68 -2.44
CA GLN A 484 18.19 -35.51 -2.95
C GLN A 484 17.23 -34.36 -3.24
N TRP A 485 16.04 -34.68 -3.75
CA TRP A 485 14.97 -33.74 -4.05
C TRP A 485 13.93 -33.80 -2.93
N LEU A 486 13.60 -32.65 -2.37
CA LEU A 486 12.65 -32.53 -1.27
C LEU A 486 11.42 -31.77 -1.75
N ASP A 487 10.26 -32.22 -1.32
CA ASP A 487 9.03 -31.44 -1.40
C ASP A 487 9.18 -30.21 -0.49
N ALA A 488 8.87 -29.05 -1.07
CA ALA A 488 8.93 -27.79 -0.36
C ALA A 488 7.83 -26.82 -0.82
N VAL A 489 7.33 -26.04 0.12
CA VAL A 489 6.53 -24.85 -0.16
C VAL A 489 7.50 -23.69 -0.35
N VAL A 490 7.62 -23.23 -1.58
CA VAL A 490 8.52 -22.14 -1.97
C VAL A 490 7.71 -20.85 -2.12
N PRO A 491 7.97 -19.80 -1.33
CA PRO A 491 7.26 -18.52 -1.44
C PRO A 491 7.16 -17.98 -2.86
N GLY A 492 5.94 -17.73 -3.32
CA GLY A 492 5.65 -17.25 -4.67
C GLY A 492 5.55 -18.36 -5.73
N TYR A 493 5.85 -19.61 -5.37
CA TYR A 493 5.88 -20.73 -6.32
C TYR A 493 5.03 -21.93 -5.88
N GLY A 494 4.50 -21.96 -4.64
CA GLY A 494 3.68 -23.06 -4.13
C GLY A 494 4.52 -24.33 -3.93
N ARG A 495 3.94 -25.51 -4.20
CA ARG A 495 4.66 -26.79 -4.13
C ARG A 495 5.74 -26.85 -5.20
N CYS A 496 6.95 -27.14 -4.77
CA CYS A 496 8.08 -27.42 -5.63
C CYS A 496 8.89 -28.59 -5.09
N GLN A 497 9.68 -29.22 -5.96
CA GLN A 497 10.82 -30.01 -5.52
C GLN A 497 12.10 -29.18 -5.62
N VAL A 498 12.90 -29.19 -4.55
CA VAL A 498 14.17 -28.46 -4.43
C VAL A 498 15.30 -29.41 -4.06
N GLN A 499 16.55 -29.08 -4.43
CA GLN A 499 17.68 -29.93 -4.03
C GLN A 499 18.08 -29.64 -2.59
N ARG A 500 18.25 -30.70 -1.79
CA ARG A 500 18.70 -30.61 -0.38
C ARG A 500 19.97 -29.78 -0.22
N LYS A 501 20.94 -29.92 -1.13
CA LYS A 501 22.23 -29.21 -1.10
C LYS A 501 22.10 -27.68 -1.29
N ASP A 502 20.99 -27.25 -1.89
CA ASP A 502 20.72 -25.84 -2.19
C ASP A 502 19.97 -25.15 -1.03
N LEU A 503 19.56 -25.91 -0.01
CA LEU A 503 18.91 -25.40 1.19
C LEU A 503 19.93 -25.07 2.29
N ILE A 504 19.70 -23.95 2.95
CA ILE A 504 20.36 -23.54 4.19
C ILE A 504 19.27 -23.52 5.26
N PHE A 505 19.20 -24.57 6.08
CA PHE A 505 18.20 -24.67 7.14
C PHE A 505 18.42 -23.59 8.20
N SER A 506 17.34 -22.91 8.56
CA SER A 506 17.36 -21.90 9.62
C SER A 506 17.64 -22.59 10.96
N GLN A 507 18.57 -22.05 11.75
CA GLN A 507 18.65 -22.43 13.16
C GLN A 507 17.34 -22.03 13.84
N SER A 508 16.85 -22.86 14.76
CA SER A 508 15.67 -22.56 15.58
C SER A 508 15.80 -21.14 16.13
N ARG A 509 15.08 -20.18 15.54
CA ARG A 509 15.00 -18.84 16.09
C ARG A 509 14.24 -19.00 17.40
N ALA A 510 14.84 -18.55 18.50
CA ALA A 510 14.04 -18.06 19.62
C ALA A 510 13.15 -16.96 19.01
N VAL A 511 11.88 -17.30 18.80
CA VAL A 511 10.93 -16.48 18.07
C VAL A 511 10.72 -15.24 18.93
N ASN A 512 11.35 -14.12 18.55
CA ASN A 512 10.79 -12.81 18.88
C ASN A 512 9.52 -12.71 18.03
N ALA A 513 8.49 -13.42 18.46
CA ALA A 513 7.19 -13.39 17.83
C ALA A 513 6.77 -11.93 17.84
N SER A 514 6.29 -11.43 16.71
CA SER A 514 5.27 -10.39 16.82
C SER A 514 4.23 -10.98 17.79
N PRO A 515 3.98 -10.36 18.96
CA PRO A 515 3.09 -10.95 19.96
C PRO A 515 1.62 -10.99 19.50
N ASN A 516 1.36 -10.57 18.28
CA ASN A 516 0.07 -10.16 17.78
C ASN A 516 -0.11 -10.77 16.39
N GLY A 517 -0.80 -11.91 16.33
CA GLY A 517 -1.35 -12.41 15.07
C GLY A 517 -2.47 -11.47 14.57
N LEU A 518 -3.26 -11.94 13.60
CA LEU A 518 -4.38 -11.19 13.05
C LEU A 518 -5.29 -10.61 14.16
N GLN A 519 -5.48 -9.29 14.17
CA GLN A 519 -6.29 -8.56 15.15
C GLN A 519 -7.54 -7.95 14.55
N GLU A 520 -7.51 -7.63 13.26
CA GLU A 520 -8.61 -6.98 12.58
C GLU A 520 -9.06 -7.81 11.38
N LEU A 521 -10.36 -8.00 11.25
CA LEU A 521 -10.97 -8.72 10.15
C LEU A 521 -12.16 -7.94 9.62
N LYS A 522 -12.17 -7.68 8.31
CA LYS A 522 -13.35 -7.19 7.62
C LYS A 522 -13.81 -8.23 6.61
N ILE A 523 -15.10 -8.52 6.63
CA ILE A 523 -15.76 -9.46 5.73
C ILE A 523 -16.85 -8.69 4.98
N ALA A 524 -16.76 -8.64 3.66
CA ALA A 524 -17.76 -8.06 2.80
C ALA A 524 -18.21 -9.07 1.75
N PHE A 525 -19.48 -9.48 1.81
CA PHE A 525 -20.13 -10.32 0.81
C PHE A 525 -20.43 -9.53 -0.47
N ASP A 526 -20.59 -10.23 -1.58
CA ASP A 526 -21.00 -9.61 -2.83
C ASP A 526 -22.39 -8.94 -2.67
N LYS A 527 -22.53 -7.74 -3.22
CA LYS A 527 -23.77 -6.95 -3.16
C LYS A 527 -24.57 -7.03 -4.45
N ASP A 528 -23.92 -7.37 -5.54
CA ASP A 528 -24.51 -7.38 -6.88
C ASP A 528 -25.12 -8.76 -7.19
N GLU A 529 -24.62 -9.84 -6.57
CA GLU A 529 -25.09 -11.22 -6.74
C GLU A 529 -25.50 -11.85 -5.38
N MET A 530 -26.39 -12.86 -5.42
CA MET A 530 -26.72 -13.63 -4.22
C MET A 530 -25.48 -14.36 -3.71
N SER A 531 -25.12 -14.11 -2.45
CA SER A 531 -23.96 -14.73 -1.81
C SER A 531 -24.40 -15.78 -0.80
N GLU A 532 -23.66 -16.88 -0.68
CA GLU A 532 -23.88 -17.89 0.35
C GLU A 532 -23.08 -17.56 1.62
N SER A 533 -23.70 -17.57 2.80
CA SER A 533 -23.05 -17.18 4.06
C SER A 533 -23.28 -18.14 5.24
N ASP A 534 -23.88 -19.31 5.02
CA ASP A 534 -24.23 -20.29 6.06
C ASP A 534 -23.01 -20.85 6.83
N GLY A 535 -21.81 -20.75 6.25
CA GLY A 535 -20.54 -21.06 6.91
C GLY A 535 -20.02 -19.98 7.88
N LEU A 536 -20.53 -18.75 7.83
CA LEU A 536 -20.02 -17.61 8.61
C LEU A 536 -19.97 -17.86 10.13
N PRO A 537 -20.99 -18.44 10.78
CA PRO A 537 -20.92 -18.74 12.21
C PRO A 537 -19.75 -19.66 12.57
N ARG A 538 -19.50 -20.69 11.75
CA ARG A 538 -18.38 -21.63 11.96
C ARG A 538 -17.04 -20.96 11.72
N PHE A 539 -16.96 -20.07 10.74
CA PHE A 539 -15.73 -19.33 10.44
C PHE A 539 -15.37 -18.41 11.60
N LEU A 540 -16.33 -17.64 12.11
CA LEU A 540 -16.13 -16.75 13.26
C LEU A 540 -15.78 -17.54 14.53
N ALA A 541 -16.34 -18.73 14.74
CA ALA A 541 -15.96 -19.60 15.85
C ALA A 541 -14.47 -20.03 15.77
N ALA A 542 -13.94 -20.22 14.57
CA ALA A 542 -12.56 -20.67 14.36
C ALA A 542 -11.51 -19.56 14.54
N VAL A 543 -11.82 -18.31 14.13
CA VAL A 543 -10.83 -17.22 14.09
C VAL A 543 -11.14 -16.06 15.05
N GLY A 544 -12.38 -15.93 15.49
CA GLY A 544 -12.90 -14.77 16.22
C GLY A 544 -12.22 -14.51 17.56
N GLY A 545 -11.79 -15.56 18.27
CA GLY A 545 -11.17 -15.42 19.59
C GLY A 545 -9.82 -14.65 19.60
N SER A 546 -9.20 -14.47 18.44
CA SER A 546 -7.95 -13.70 18.30
C SER A 546 -8.14 -12.23 17.89
N LEU A 547 -9.36 -11.85 17.48
CA LEU A 547 -9.65 -10.55 16.90
C LEU A 547 -9.97 -9.51 17.97
N LYS A 548 -9.49 -8.28 17.76
CA LYS A 548 -9.89 -7.07 18.49
C LYS A 548 -10.99 -6.30 17.78
N HIS A 549 -11.01 -6.35 16.45
CA HIS A 549 -11.97 -5.63 15.61
C HIS A 549 -12.52 -6.54 14.50
N LEU A 550 -13.84 -6.58 14.38
CA LEU A 550 -14.55 -7.29 13.32
C LEU A 550 -15.54 -6.34 12.65
N THR A 551 -15.51 -6.30 11.32
CA THR A 551 -16.52 -5.59 10.51
C THR A 551 -17.17 -6.57 9.55
N LEU A 552 -18.51 -6.61 9.54
CA LEU A 552 -19.30 -7.42 8.62
C LEU A 552 -20.11 -6.49 7.71
N GLU A 553 -20.08 -6.74 6.41
CA GLU A 553 -20.80 -6.00 5.38
C GLU A 553 -21.48 -7.02 4.42
N GLY A 554 -22.79 -6.97 4.24
CA GLY A 554 -23.52 -7.95 3.44
C GLY A 554 -25.02 -7.65 3.31
N PRO A 555 -25.80 -8.44 2.56
CA PRO A 555 -27.24 -8.28 2.49
C PRO A 555 -27.86 -8.50 3.88
N MET A 556 -28.61 -7.50 4.37
CA MET A 556 -29.10 -7.41 5.76
C MET A 556 -30.06 -8.54 6.19
N GLU A 557 -30.45 -9.45 5.29
CA GLU A 557 -31.49 -10.45 5.55
C GLU A 557 -31.02 -11.64 6.40
N GLU A 558 -29.71 -11.87 6.55
CA GLU A 558 -29.15 -13.02 7.29
C GLU A 558 -28.50 -12.66 8.64
N LEU A 559 -28.38 -11.38 8.98
CA LEU A 559 -27.82 -10.92 10.24
C LEU A 559 -28.94 -10.68 11.26
N ASP A 560 -29.59 -11.75 11.73
CA ASP A 560 -30.56 -11.65 12.83
C ASP A 560 -29.84 -11.20 14.13
N PRO A 561 -30.16 -10.01 14.69
CA PRO A 561 -29.48 -9.49 15.88
C PRO A 561 -29.71 -10.33 17.15
N ALA A 562 -30.64 -11.29 17.12
CA ALA A 562 -31.05 -12.06 18.29
C ALA A 562 -30.11 -13.24 18.66
N GLY A 563 -29.13 -13.58 17.82
CA GLY A 563 -28.33 -14.81 17.97
C GLY A 563 -26.96 -14.69 18.67
N TYR A 564 -26.39 -13.50 18.79
CA TYR A 564 -24.99 -13.32 19.24
C TYR A 564 -24.88 -12.49 20.51
N ILE A 565 -25.31 -13.08 21.63
CA ILE A 565 -24.77 -12.74 22.95
C ILE A 565 -23.74 -13.81 23.27
N LEU A 566 -22.47 -13.57 22.92
CA LEU A 566 -21.36 -14.36 23.43
C LEU A 566 -21.23 -14.07 24.93
N GLY A 567 -21.50 -15.09 25.74
CA GLY A 567 -21.25 -15.06 27.17
C GLY A 567 -19.75 -15.04 27.47
N HIS A 568 -19.36 -14.02 28.24
CA HIS A 568 -18.20 -13.83 29.12
C HIS A 568 -16.82 -14.37 28.74
#